data_AF-A0A936BU53-F1
#
_entry.id   AF-A0A936BU53-F1
#
_cell.length_a   1.000
_cell.length_b   1.000
_cell.length_c   1.000
_cell.angle_alpha   90.00
_cell.angle_beta   90.00
_cell.angle_gamma   90.00
#
_symmetry.space_group_name_H-M   'P 1'
#
loop_
_entity.id
_entity.type
_entity.pdbx_description
1 polymer ?
#
loop_
_entity_poly.entity_id
_entity_poly.type
_entity_poly.pdbx_seq_one_letter_code
_entity_poly.pdbx_strand_id
1 'polypeptide(L)'
;MPVTQRPETEALPEPLVLAFAPLDKRALGVATGLALGLLIFLATAMTLVREGGREVNLWLLANYLSGYSQTWPGAFIGFGWGLVMGFVAGWFIAFCRNFVIAASLFWIRTRNEMDQTQDFLDHI
;
A
#
# COMPACT_ATOMS: atom_id res chain seq x y z
N MET A 1 -24.64 18.91 44.44
CA MET A 1 -24.18 19.51 43.16
C MET A 1 -23.89 18.35 42.23
N PRO A 2 -24.58 18.20 41.08
CA PRO A 2 -24.24 17.16 40.13
C PRO A 2 -22.93 17.55 39.44
N VAL A 3 -21.92 16.69 39.59
CA VAL A 3 -20.64 16.82 38.90
C VAL A 3 -20.91 16.65 37.42
N THR A 4 -20.69 17.70 36.63
CA THR A 4 -20.67 17.66 35.17
C THR A 4 -19.58 16.66 34.77
N GLN A 5 -19.97 15.42 34.50
CA GLN A 5 -19.09 14.42 33.87
C GLN A 5 -18.71 15.01 32.51
N ARG A 6 -17.52 15.60 32.42
CA ARG A 6 -16.85 15.73 31.11
C ARG A 6 -16.80 14.30 30.59
N PRO A 7 -17.27 14.00 29.37
CA PRO A 7 -17.10 12.67 28.82
C PRO A 7 -15.63 12.37 28.99
N GLU A 8 -15.34 11.34 29.79
CA GLU A 8 -14.00 10.79 29.88
C GLU A 8 -13.60 10.61 28.42
N THR A 9 -12.46 11.16 28.04
CA THR A 9 -11.88 10.91 26.72
C THR A 9 -11.71 9.39 26.65
N GLU A 10 -12.75 8.68 26.20
CA GLU A 10 -12.79 7.25 26.10
C GLU A 10 -11.75 6.95 25.03
N ALA A 11 -10.54 6.67 25.52
CA ALA A 11 -9.37 6.49 24.70
C ALA A 11 -9.78 5.44 23.69
N LEU A 12 -9.84 5.84 22.42
CA LEU A 12 -10.33 4.98 21.35
C LEU A 12 -9.63 3.63 21.51
N PRO A 13 -10.37 2.50 21.43
CA PRO A 13 -9.78 1.18 21.62
C PRO A 13 -8.49 1.10 20.81
N GLU A 14 -7.37 0.70 21.41
CA GLU A 14 -6.08 0.65 20.71
C GLU A 14 -6.14 0.01 19.30
N PRO A 15 -6.93 -1.07 19.07
CA PRO A 15 -7.09 -1.65 17.73
C PRO A 15 -7.64 -0.67 16.70
N LEU A 16 -8.51 0.25 17.14
CA LEU A 16 -9.09 1.31 16.32
C LEU A 16 -8.00 2.31 15.92
N VAL A 17 -7.21 2.79 16.88
CA VAL A 17 -6.11 3.74 16.64
C VAL A 17 -5.09 3.17 15.65
N LEU A 18 -4.74 1.89 15.79
CA LEU A 18 -3.86 1.17 14.86
C LEU A 18 -4.47 0.97 13.47
N ALA A 19 -5.78 0.70 13.37
CA ALA A 19 -6.44 0.55 12.07
C ALA A 19 -6.46 1.85 11.26
N PHE A 20 -6.62 2.99 11.94
CA PHE A 20 -6.63 4.33 11.36
C PHE A 20 -5.23 4.95 11.21
N ALA A 21 -4.19 4.31 11.72
CA ALA A 21 -2.83 4.79 11.55
C ALA A 21 -2.47 4.85 10.04
N PRO A 22 -1.95 6.00 9.57
CA PRO A 22 -1.57 6.17 8.18
C PRO A 22 -0.41 5.24 7.85
N LEU A 23 -0.53 4.52 6.73
CA LEU A 23 0.50 3.60 6.29
C LEU A 23 1.67 4.38 5.69
N ASP A 24 2.90 4.01 6.05
CA ASP A 24 4.11 4.61 5.49
C ASP A 24 4.30 4.19 4.02
N LYS A 25 3.98 5.12 3.12
CA LYS A 25 4.01 4.90 1.67
C LYS A 25 5.38 4.43 1.16
N ARG A 26 6.45 4.97 1.74
CA ARG A 26 7.83 4.61 1.39
C ARG A 26 8.19 3.21 1.88
N ALA A 27 7.79 2.86 3.10
CA ALA A 27 8.08 1.55 3.69
C ALA A 27 7.37 0.43 2.90
N LEU A 28 6.07 0.61 2.61
CA LEU A 28 5.32 -0.38 1.82
C LEU A 28 5.87 -0.47 0.38
N GLY A 29 6.17 0.66 -0.25
CA GLY A 29 6.80 0.68 -1.58
C GLY A 29 8.13 -0.06 -1.59
N VAL A 30 9.05 0.22 -0.65
CA VAL A 30 10.35 -0.46 -0.61
C VAL A 30 10.18 -1.96 -0.35
N ALA A 31 9.32 -2.35 0.58
CA ALA A 31 9.08 -3.76 0.89
C ALA A 31 8.53 -4.54 -0.32
N THR A 32 7.51 -3.99 -0.98
CA THR A 32 6.90 -4.60 -2.18
C THR A 32 7.83 -4.60 -3.38
N GLY A 33 8.59 -3.51 -3.59
CA GLY A 33 9.64 -3.42 -4.60
C GLY A 33 10.73 -4.47 -4.40
N LEU A 34 11.25 -4.61 -3.19
CA LEU A 34 12.24 -5.64 -2.87
C LEU A 34 11.67 -7.04 -3.05
N ALA A 35 10.45 -7.30 -2.59
CA ALA A 35 9.81 -8.60 -2.75
C ALA A 35 9.62 -8.98 -4.23
N LEU A 36 9.12 -8.06 -5.06
CA LEU A 36 8.92 -8.29 -6.50
C LEU A 36 10.23 -8.38 -7.27
N GLY A 37 11.18 -7.49 -7.01
CA GLY A 37 12.52 -7.56 -7.59
C GLY A 37 13.21 -8.87 -7.26
N LEU A 38 13.18 -9.29 -6.00
CA LEU A 38 13.79 -10.55 -5.55
C LEU A 38 13.08 -11.75 -6.17
N LEU A 39 11.75 -11.72 -6.30
CA LEU A 39 10.99 -12.77 -6.99
C LEU A 39 11.43 -12.93 -8.45
N ILE A 40 11.58 -11.83 -9.19
CA ILE A 40 12.04 -11.86 -10.59
C ILE A 40 13.49 -12.35 -10.67
N PHE A 41 14.36 -11.88 -9.76
CA PHE A 41 15.76 -12.30 -9.70
C PHE A 41 15.87 -13.80 -9.44
N LEU A 42 15.16 -14.31 -8.42
CA LEU A 42 15.18 -15.73 -8.04
C LEU A 42 14.56 -16.61 -9.13
N ALA A 43 13.46 -16.17 -9.76
CA ALA A 43 12.88 -16.88 -10.88
C ALA A 43 13.89 -16.99 -12.04
N THR A 44 14.55 -15.89 -12.39
CA THR A 44 15.58 -15.87 -13.44
C THR A 44 16.76 -16.76 -13.06
N ALA A 45 17.33 -16.59 -11.87
CA ALA A 45 18.46 -17.39 -11.37
C ALA A 45 18.13 -18.89 -11.33
N MET A 46 16.92 -19.26 -10.90
CA MET A 46 16.47 -20.66 -10.88
C MET A 46 16.40 -21.25 -12.29
N THR A 47 15.94 -20.48 -13.29
CA THR A 47 15.94 -20.94 -14.69
C THR A 47 17.34 -21.05 -15.28
N LEU A 48 18.30 -20.25 -14.80
CA LEU A 48 19.70 -20.34 -15.24
C LEU A 48 20.42 -21.55 -14.64
N VAL A 49 20.22 -21.84 -13.34
CA VAL A 49 20.90 -22.95 -12.65
C VAL A 49 20.40 -24.31 -13.13
N ARG A 50 19.15 -24.41 -13.57
CA ARG A 50 18.53 -25.67 -14.02
C ARG A 50 18.79 -25.95 -15.51
N GLU A 51 20.00 -25.67 -16.02
CA GLU A 51 20.40 -25.84 -17.43
C GLU A 51 19.78 -27.10 -18.08
N GLY A 52 18.64 -26.94 -18.76
CA GLY A 52 17.92 -28.07 -19.36
C GLY A 52 16.43 -28.14 -19.03
N GLY A 53 15.63 -27.37 -19.76
CA GLY A 53 14.40 -27.92 -20.33
C GLY A 53 13.07 -27.67 -19.59
N ARG A 54 12.30 -26.78 -20.23
CA ARG A 54 10.94 -27.04 -20.76
C ARG A 54 9.71 -26.46 -20.07
N GLU A 55 9.74 -25.96 -18.85
CA GLU A 55 8.47 -25.51 -18.22
C GLU A 55 8.34 -24.02 -17.97
N VAL A 56 9.42 -23.25 -17.85
CA VAL A 56 9.31 -21.81 -17.54
C VAL A 56 10.13 -20.97 -18.53
N ASN A 57 9.51 -20.69 -19.69
CA ASN A 57 10.05 -19.71 -20.62
C ASN A 57 9.69 -18.30 -20.14
N LEU A 58 10.67 -17.59 -19.58
CA LEU A 58 10.56 -16.17 -19.20
C LEU A 58 10.58 -15.24 -20.43
N TRP A 59 10.35 -15.77 -21.63
CA TRP A 59 10.29 -14.99 -22.86
C TRP A 59 9.20 -13.91 -22.81
N LEU A 60 8.07 -14.19 -22.16
CA LEU A 60 7.03 -13.18 -21.96
C LEU A 60 7.54 -12.01 -21.11
N LEU A 61 8.32 -12.33 -20.08
CA LEU A 61 8.93 -11.34 -19.21
C LEU A 61 9.92 -10.45 -19.99
N ALA A 62 10.66 -11.01 -20.94
CA ALA A 62 11.51 -10.26 -21.87
C ALA A 62 10.75 -9.28 -22.78
N ASN A 63 9.45 -9.51 -23.05
CA ASN A 63 8.63 -8.56 -23.82
C ASN A 63 8.17 -7.37 -22.99
N TYR A 64 7.95 -7.54 -21.68
CA TYR A 64 7.53 -6.46 -20.79
C TYR A 64 8.72 -5.65 -20.24
N LEU A 65 9.89 -6.28 -20.15
CA LEU A 65 11.09 -5.70 -19.53
C LEU A 65 12.13 -5.38 -20.59
N SER A 66 12.20 -4.11 -20.98
CA SER A 66 13.20 -3.63 -21.94
C SER A 66 14.61 -3.90 -21.43
N GLY A 67 15.42 -4.59 -22.24
CA GLY A 67 16.80 -4.99 -21.91
C GLY A 67 16.93 -6.25 -21.05
N TYR A 68 15.82 -6.92 -20.69
CA TYR A 68 15.87 -8.19 -19.99
C TYR A 68 16.26 -9.33 -20.92
N SER A 69 17.22 -10.15 -20.46
CA SER A 69 17.57 -11.42 -21.08
C SER A 69 17.65 -12.49 -20.01
N GLN A 70 17.46 -13.76 -20.38
CA GLN A 70 17.61 -14.89 -19.45
C GLN A 70 19.11 -15.20 -19.25
N THR A 71 19.85 -14.20 -18.75
CA THR A 71 21.28 -14.26 -18.46
C THR A 71 21.53 -13.71 -17.05
N TRP A 72 22.70 -13.97 -16.46
CA TRP A 72 23.06 -13.44 -15.14
C TRP A 72 22.96 -11.91 -15.08
N PRO A 73 23.44 -11.13 -16.08
CA PRO A 73 23.20 -9.69 -16.14
C PRO A 73 21.72 -9.32 -16.25
N GLY A 74 20.95 -10.08 -17.06
CA GLY A 74 19.52 -9.85 -17.21
C GLY A 74 18.71 -10.09 -15.93
N ALA A 75 19.16 -10.98 -15.03
CA ALA A 75 18.55 -11.16 -13.72
C ALA A 75 18.63 -9.89 -12.86
N PHE A 76 19.75 -9.16 -12.90
CA PHE A 76 19.90 -7.87 -12.21
C PHE A 76 19.04 -6.77 -12.83
N ILE A 77 18.91 -6.76 -14.17
CA ILE A 77 18.01 -5.84 -14.87
C ILE A 77 16.56 -6.12 -14.47
N GLY A 78 16.15 -7.40 -14.43
CA GLY A 78 14.84 -7.83 -13.96
C GLY A 78 14.59 -7.45 -12.50
N PHE A 79 15.59 -7.59 -11.62
CA PHE A 79 15.52 -7.12 -10.24
C PHE A 79 15.24 -5.62 -10.16
N GLY A 80 16.00 -4.80 -10.91
CA GLY A 80 15.85 -3.35 -10.92
C GLY A 80 14.45 -2.92 -11.37
N TRP A 81 13.95 -3.51 -12.45
CA TRP A 81 12.59 -3.25 -12.90
C TRP A 81 11.51 -3.73 -11.93
N GLY A 82 11.68 -4.92 -11.34
CA GLY A 82 10.78 -5.43 -10.30
C GLY A 82 10.75 -4.53 -9.08
N LEU A 83 11.89 -3.95 -8.71
CA LEU A 83 12.01 -2.98 -7.64
C LEU A 83 11.23 -1.71 -7.96
N VAL A 84 11.40 -1.14 -9.15
CA VAL A 84 10.69 0.08 -9.56
C VAL A 84 9.18 -0.15 -9.65
N MET A 85 8.76 -1.18 -10.40
CA MET A 85 7.33 -1.49 -10.58
C MET A 85 6.67 -1.85 -9.25
N GLY A 86 7.32 -2.68 -8.43
CA GLY A 86 6.82 -3.05 -7.12
C GLY A 86 6.76 -1.86 -6.17
N PHE A 87 7.77 -0.99 -6.19
CA PHE A 87 7.77 0.24 -5.39
C PHE A 87 6.60 1.14 -5.76
N VAL A 88 6.37 1.38 -7.05
CA VAL A 88 5.27 2.22 -7.53
C VAL A 88 3.93 1.62 -7.12
N ALA A 89 3.74 0.30 -7.30
CA ALA A 89 2.52 -0.39 -6.92
C ALA A 89 2.25 -0.31 -5.41
N GLY A 90 3.24 -0.65 -4.58
CA GLY A 90 3.09 -0.59 -3.12
C GLY A 90 2.91 0.83 -2.59
N TRP A 91 3.64 1.80 -3.14
CA TRP A 91 3.47 3.21 -2.80
C TRP A 91 2.05 3.68 -3.14
N PHE A 92 1.54 3.30 -4.32
CA PHE A 92 0.20 3.67 -4.76
C PHE A 92 -0.89 3.03 -3.89
N ILE A 93 -0.73 1.77 -3.49
CA ILE A 93 -1.67 1.11 -2.56
C ILE A 93 -1.71 1.83 -1.21
N ALA A 94 -0.56 2.16 -0.63
CA ALA A 94 -0.50 2.92 0.62
C ALA A 94 -1.13 4.32 0.46
N PHE A 95 -0.91 4.97 -0.69
CA PHE A 95 -1.53 6.25 -1.01
C PHE A 95 -3.06 6.14 -1.06
N CYS A 96 -3.60 5.19 -1.83
CA CYS A 96 -5.05 4.96 -1.93
C CYS A 96 -5.68 4.62 -0.58
N ARG A 97 -5.05 3.75 0.22
CA ARG A 97 -5.54 3.39 1.56
C ARG A 97 -5.62 4.62 2.46
N ASN A 98 -4.55 5.42 2.53
CA ASN A 98 -4.54 6.62 3.35
C ASN A 98 -5.54 7.66 2.85
N PHE A 99 -5.72 7.77 1.52
CA PHE A 99 -6.70 8.67 0.93
C PHE A 99 -8.14 8.28 1.29
N VAL A 100 -8.48 6.99 1.22
CA VAL A 100 -9.82 6.50 1.60
C VAL A 100 -10.12 6.79 3.08
N ILE A 101 -9.16 6.57 3.97
CA ILE A 101 -9.30 6.86 5.41
C ILE A 101 -9.49 8.36 5.64
N ALA A 102 -8.68 9.21 4.99
CA ALA A 102 -8.82 10.66 5.10
C ALA A 102 -10.17 11.14 4.55
N ALA A 103 -10.60 10.60 3.41
CA ALA A 103 -11.88 10.94 2.79
C ALA A 103 -13.07 10.50 3.65
N SER A 104 -13.03 9.32 4.28
CA SER A 104 -14.08 8.87 5.18
C SER A 104 -14.20 9.76 6.42
N LEU A 105 -13.06 10.17 7.00
CA LEU A 105 -13.06 11.09 8.14
C LEU A 105 -13.60 12.46 7.75
N PHE A 106 -13.23 12.96 6.57
CA PHE A 106 -13.76 14.22 6.04
C PHE A 106 -15.28 14.15 5.84
N TRP A 107 -15.77 13.10 5.18
CA TRP A 107 -17.21 12.89 4.94
C TRP A 107 -18.04 12.83 6.22
N ILE A 108 -17.56 12.11 7.23
CA ILE A 108 -18.24 12.02 8.53
C ILE A 108 -18.28 13.40 9.20
N ARG A 109 -17.17 14.15 9.16
CA ARG A 109 -17.08 15.45 9.83
C ARG A 109 -17.97 16.51 9.18
N THR A 110 -18.03 16.54 7.84
CA THR A 110 -18.88 17.50 7.10
C THR A 110 -20.36 17.29 7.35
N ARG A 111 -20.81 16.04 7.58
CA ARG A 111 -22.21 15.76 7.86
C ARG A 111 -22.68 16.31 9.21
N ASN A 112 -21.79 16.33 10.20
CA ASN A 112 -22.12 16.75 11.56
C ASN A 112 -22.38 18.26 11.68
N GLU A 113 -21.86 19.08 10.76
CA GLU A 113 -22.09 20.53 10.76
C GLU A 113 -23.52 20.91 10.33
N MET A 114 -24.18 20.05 9.55
CA MET A 114 -25.54 20.26 9.08
C MET A 114 -26.57 19.95 10.17
N ASP A 115 -26.35 18.90 10.96
CA ASP A 115 -27.25 18.50 12.05
C ASP A 115 -27.23 19.52 13.21
N GLN A 116 -26.08 20.16 13.50
CA GLN A 116 -26.01 21.23 14.51
C GLN A 116 -26.79 22.48 14.13
N THR A 117 -26.88 22.80 12.84
CA THR A 117 -27.61 23.99 12.39
C THR A 117 -29.12 23.78 12.55
N GLN A 118 -29.59 22.55 12.38
CA GLN A 118 -31.00 22.21 12.53
C GLN A 118 -31.45 22.26 14.00
N ASP A 119 -30.67 21.71 14.92
CA ASP A 119 -30.93 21.74 16.37
C ASP A 119 -30.98 23.18 16.94
N PHE A 120 -30.13 24.09 16.44
CA PHE A 120 -30.16 25.50 16.83
C PHE A 120 -31.47 26.21 16.42
N LEU A 121 -32.05 25.83 15.28
CA LEU A 121 -33.27 26.46 14.75
C LEU A 121 -34.54 25.96 15.43
N ASP A 122 -34.52 24.75 16.01
CA ASP A 122 -35.66 24.19 16.75
C ASP A 122 -35.84 24.80 18.16
N HIS A 123 -34.84 25.56 18.64
CA HIS A 123 -34.80 26.16 19.97
C HIS A 123 -35.10 27.67 20.05
N ILE A 124 -35.45 28.32 18.93
CA ILE A 124 -35.79 29.75 18.84
C ILE A 124 -37.20 29.94 18.25
#